data_AF-G4ZQU6-F1
#
_entry.id   AF-G4ZQU6-F1
#
_cell.length_a   1.000
_cell.length_b   1.000
_cell.length_c   1.000
_cell.angle_alpha   90.00
_cell.angle_beta   90.00
_cell.angle_gamma   90.00
#
_symmetry.space_group_name_H-M   'P 1'
#
loop_
_entity.id
_entity.type
_entity.pdbx_description
1 polymer ?
#
loop_
_entity_poly.entity_id
_entity_poly.type
_entity_poly.pdbx_seq_one_letter_code
_entity_poly.pdbx_strand_id
1 'polypeptide(L)'
;EATRLDTVQDIISELEKRAIGAGTVTYDGLNDAIRACLQAERQMCHFWGGKFRRVPADFGIPDCSVRHAWVLWMCGNKAKQVPPLRILVGRDMPSRILQKSLSQLRFLMRKIENDAASKNLLQLGQSIDAATQVFLACADSVTVDDITEHSRKRRRGQLSWATVGKLLRKKAKRTVN
;
A
#
# COMPACT_ATOMS: atom_id res chain seq x y z
N GLU A 1 -26.22 32.63 -42.10
CA GLU A 1 -25.65 31.58 -41.22
C GLU A 1 -24.69 32.15 -40.18
N ALA A 2 -23.77 33.06 -40.57
CA ALA A 2 -22.84 33.75 -39.67
C ALA A 2 -23.52 34.45 -38.47
N THR A 3 -24.68 35.07 -38.66
CA THR A 3 -25.41 35.81 -37.62
C THR A 3 -25.94 34.92 -36.50
N ARG A 4 -26.26 33.65 -36.77
CA ARG A 4 -26.76 32.72 -35.74
C ARG A 4 -25.64 32.17 -34.87
N LEU A 5 -24.45 31.98 -35.45
CA LEU A 5 -23.27 31.54 -34.72
C LEU A 5 -22.79 32.60 -33.73
N ASP A 6 -22.84 33.88 -34.14
CA ASP A 6 -22.47 35.00 -33.30
C ASP A 6 -23.38 35.12 -32.07
N THR A 7 -24.70 34.96 -32.28
CA THR A 7 -25.68 34.96 -31.18
C THR A 7 -25.49 33.80 -30.21
N VAL A 8 -25.14 32.61 -30.71
CA VAL A 8 -24.88 31.45 -29.84
C VAL A 8 -23.61 31.67 -29.02
N GLN A 9 -22.57 32.24 -29.61
CA GLN A 9 -21.31 32.53 -28.92
C GLN A 9 -21.49 33.57 -27.81
N ASP A 10 -22.30 34.61 -28.06
CA ASP A 10 -22.65 35.61 -27.06
C ASP A 10 -23.41 34.99 -25.89
N ILE A 11 -24.39 34.12 -26.17
CA ILE A 11 -25.16 33.42 -25.13
C ILE A 11 -24.26 32.55 -24.27
N ILE A 12 -23.33 31.79 -24.87
CA ILE A 12 -22.38 30.95 -24.13
C ILE A 12 -21.50 31.82 -23.22
N SER A 13 -20.96 32.93 -23.74
CA SER A 13 -20.08 33.81 -22.97
C SER A 13 -20.80 34.46 -21.77
N GLU A 14 -22.09 34.77 -21.93
CA GLU A 14 -22.90 35.37 -20.89
C GLU A 14 -23.29 34.35 -19.81
N LEU A 15 -23.56 33.10 -20.21
CA LEU A 15 -23.81 32.00 -19.28
C LEU A 15 -22.56 31.64 -18.48
N GLU A 16 -21.37 31.66 -19.09
CA GLU A 16 -20.10 31.45 -18.41
C GLU A 16 -19.83 32.55 -17.36
N LYS A 17 -20.02 33.83 -17.73
CA LYS A 17 -19.89 34.96 -16.79
C LYS A 17 -20.86 34.86 -15.63
N ARG A 18 -22.11 34.45 -15.90
CA ARG A 18 -23.14 34.25 -14.86
C ARG A 18 -22.86 33.03 -13.98
N ALA A 19 -22.30 31.96 -14.51
CA ALA A 19 -21.89 30.79 -13.73
C ALA A 19 -20.70 31.11 -12.79
N ILE A 20 -19.77 31.98 -13.24
CA ILE A 20 -18.69 32.50 -12.41
C ILE A 20 -19.24 33.44 -11.32
N GLY A 21 -20.16 34.35 -11.68
CA GLY A 21 -20.79 35.29 -10.73
C GLY A 21 -21.74 34.63 -9.72
N ALA A 22 -22.40 33.54 -10.08
CA ALA A 22 -23.28 32.75 -9.20
C ALA A 22 -22.52 31.73 -8.33
N GLY A 23 -21.20 31.64 -8.48
CA GLY A 23 -20.34 30.77 -7.67
C GLY A 23 -20.52 29.27 -7.90
N THR A 24 -21.21 28.86 -8.98
CA THR A 24 -21.38 27.44 -9.34
C THR A 24 -20.10 26.80 -9.87
N VAL A 25 -19.15 27.60 -10.37
CA VAL A 25 -17.77 27.19 -10.65
C VAL A 25 -16.82 28.23 -10.04
N THR A 26 -16.84 28.37 -8.71
CA THR A 26 -15.81 29.20 -8.05
C THR A 26 -14.46 28.52 -8.19
N TYR A 27 -13.43 29.32 -8.49
CA TYR A 27 -12.04 28.88 -8.35
C TYR A 27 -11.83 28.29 -6.96
N ASP A 28 -12.41 28.89 -5.91
CA ASP A 28 -12.31 28.41 -4.54
C ASP A 28 -12.98 27.06 -4.34
N GLY A 29 -14.19 26.82 -4.88
CA GLY A 29 -14.85 25.52 -4.81
C GLY A 29 -14.10 24.43 -5.58
N LEU A 30 -13.54 24.76 -6.76
CA LEU A 30 -12.71 23.84 -7.52
C LEU A 30 -11.36 23.60 -6.84
N ASN A 31 -10.73 24.64 -6.30
CA ASN A 31 -9.47 24.58 -5.57
C ASN A 31 -9.63 23.83 -4.24
N ASP A 32 -10.75 23.99 -3.55
CA ASP A 32 -11.08 23.24 -2.34
C ASP A 32 -11.48 21.81 -2.66
N ALA A 33 -12.15 21.53 -3.77
CA ALA A 33 -12.39 20.16 -4.24
C ALA A 33 -11.08 19.47 -4.67
N ILE A 34 -10.21 20.17 -5.41
CA ILE A 34 -8.87 19.68 -5.78
C ILE A 34 -8.03 19.50 -4.52
N ARG A 35 -8.04 20.44 -3.58
CA ARG A 35 -7.33 20.36 -2.31
C ARG A 35 -7.89 19.24 -1.44
N ALA A 36 -9.20 19.02 -1.41
CA ALA A 36 -9.84 17.92 -0.71
C ALA A 36 -9.51 16.58 -1.36
N CYS A 37 -9.49 16.48 -2.69
CA CYS A 37 -9.01 15.31 -3.41
C CYS A 37 -7.53 15.05 -3.13
N LEU A 38 -6.67 16.07 -3.16
CA LEU A 38 -5.25 15.98 -2.81
C LEU A 38 -5.02 15.70 -1.31
N GLN A 39 -5.94 16.09 -0.42
CA GLN A 39 -5.90 15.79 1.01
C GLN A 39 -6.44 14.40 1.32
N ALA A 40 -7.46 13.93 0.59
CA ALA A 40 -7.93 12.54 0.64
C ALA A 40 -6.88 11.60 0.02
N GLU A 41 -6.20 12.05 -1.03
CA GLU A 41 -5.01 11.46 -1.64
C GLU A 41 -3.70 11.98 -1.04
N ARG A 42 -3.67 12.43 0.23
CA ARG A 42 -2.42 12.58 1.00
C ARG A 42 -1.79 11.20 1.28
N GLN A 43 -1.66 10.38 0.26
CA GLN A 43 -0.57 9.45 0.09
C GLN A 43 0.68 10.28 -0.21
N MET A 44 1.22 10.87 0.86
CA MET A 44 2.20 11.94 0.84
C MET A 44 3.47 11.48 0.12
N CYS A 45 3.69 12.03 -1.07
CA CYS A 45 4.92 11.87 -1.82
C CYS A 45 6.04 12.67 -1.15
N HIS A 46 7.11 12.00 -0.72
CA HIS A 46 8.34 12.59 -0.22
C HIS A 46 9.30 12.85 -1.38
N PHE A 47 9.98 14.00 -1.38
CA PHE A 47 10.96 14.32 -2.42
C PHE A 47 12.37 14.04 -1.93
N TRP A 48 13.03 13.04 -2.51
CA TRP A 48 14.45 12.77 -2.28
C TRP A 48 15.10 12.03 -3.46
N GLY A 49 16.39 12.29 -3.68
CA GLY A 49 17.12 11.77 -4.85
C GLY A 49 16.55 12.28 -6.19
N GLY A 50 16.08 13.54 -6.21
CA GLY A 50 15.56 14.22 -7.40
C GLY A 50 14.20 13.71 -7.91
N LYS A 51 13.48 12.87 -7.14
CA LYS A 51 12.19 12.30 -7.53
C LYS A 51 11.21 12.27 -6.36
N PHE A 52 9.92 12.36 -6.67
CA PHE A 52 8.84 12.09 -5.72
C PHE A 52 8.71 10.59 -5.47
N ARG A 53 8.61 10.21 -4.20
CA ARG A 53 8.63 8.83 -3.73
C ARG A 53 7.62 8.64 -2.61
N ARG A 54 7.11 7.43 -2.44
CA ARG A 54 6.01 7.17 -1.49
C ARG A 54 6.45 6.97 -0.04
N VAL A 55 7.75 6.99 0.24
CA VAL A 55 8.31 6.82 1.60
C VAL A 55 9.38 7.86 1.91
N PRO A 56 9.58 8.21 3.19
CA PRO A 56 10.69 9.06 3.63
C PRO A 56 12.08 8.50 3.28
N ALA A 57 13.10 9.36 3.27
CA ALA A 57 14.48 8.97 2.98
C ALA A 57 15.11 8.09 4.11
N ASP A 58 14.64 8.27 5.34
CA ASP A 58 15.02 7.53 6.55
C ASP A 58 14.15 6.28 6.77
N PHE A 59 13.29 5.94 5.82
CA PHE A 59 12.39 4.81 5.95
C PHE A 59 13.14 3.48 6.10
N GLY A 60 12.79 2.73 7.16
CA GLY A 60 13.23 1.36 7.38
C GLY A 60 12.05 0.40 7.51
N ILE A 61 12.16 -0.80 6.93
CA ILE A 61 11.19 -1.86 7.14
C ILE A 61 11.42 -2.45 8.55
N PRO A 62 10.45 -2.37 9.47
CA PRO A 62 10.63 -2.86 10.83
C PRO A 62 10.80 -4.38 10.84
N ASP A 63 11.80 -4.86 11.60
CA ASP A 63 11.94 -6.28 11.90
C ASP A 63 10.91 -6.64 12.98
N CYS A 64 9.75 -7.13 12.54
CA CYS A 64 8.58 -7.38 13.38
C CYS A 64 7.99 -8.77 13.12
N SER A 65 6.98 -9.15 13.89
CA SER A 65 6.27 -10.42 13.70
C SER A 65 5.56 -10.44 12.33
N VAL A 66 5.31 -11.64 11.80
CA VAL A 66 4.58 -11.82 10.53
C VAL A 66 3.22 -11.14 10.55
N ARG A 67 2.49 -11.24 11.68
CA ARG A 67 1.20 -10.60 11.87
C ARG A 67 1.30 -9.07 11.75
N HIS A 68 2.26 -8.46 12.44
CA HIS A 68 2.43 -7.00 12.40
C HIS A 68 2.87 -6.54 11.00
N ALA A 69 3.73 -7.32 10.35
CA ALA A 69 4.13 -7.07 8.97
C ALA A 69 2.95 -7.15 7.99
N TRP A 70 1.99 -8.06 8.21
CA TRP A 70 0.76 -8.16 7.39
C TRP A 70 -0.16 -6.95 7.60
N VAL A 71 -0.32 -6.49 8.83
CA VAL A 71 -1.06 -5.24 9.11
C VAL A 71 -0.41 -4.06 8.39
N LEU A 72 0.92 -3.93 8.44
CA LEU A 72 1.64 -2.90 7.69
C LEU A 72 1.49 -3.07 6.16
N TRP A 73 1.40 -4.33 5.68
CA TRP A 73 1.19 -4.64 4.27
C TRP A 73 -0.16 -4.14 3.74
N MET A 74 -1.23 -4.33 4.52
CA MET A 74 -2.60 -3.98 4.14
C MET A 74 -2.99 -2.54 4.50
N CYS A 75 -2.61 -2.07 5.69
CA CYS A 75 -3.07 -0.79 6.26
C CYS A 75 -2.01 0.30 6.21
N GLY A 76 -0.72 -0.06 6.04
CA GLY A 76 0.39 0.89 6.17
C GLY A 76 0.62 1.35 7.61
N ASN A 77 1.35 2.44 7.78
CA ASN A 77 1.55 3.09 9.06
C ASN A 77 1.17 4.57 8.97
N LYS A 78 -0.05 4.90 9.43
CA LYS A 78 -0.56 6.27 9.42
C LYS A 78 0.29 7.23 10.26
N ALA A 79 0.82 6.77 11.40
CA ALA A 79 1.64 7.60 12.29
C ALA A 79 2.98 8.01 11.64
N LYS A 80 3.55 7.12 10.82
CA LYS A 80 4.78 7.40 10.06
C LYS A 80 4.52 7.83 8.61
N GLN A 81 3.26 8.10 8.26
CA GLN A 81 2.83 8.46 6.90
C GLN A 81 3.27 7.44 5.81
N VAL A 82 3.45 6.17 6.20
CA VAL A 82 3.87 5.12 5.28
C VAL A 82 2.62 4.49 4.66
N PRO A 83 2.54 4.43 3.32
CA PRO A 83 1.47 3.71 2.65
C PRO A 83 1.42 2.23 3.04
N PRO A 84 0.32 1.52 2.73
CA PRO A 84 0.32 0.06 2.70
C PRO A 84 1.53 -0.48 1.94
N LEU A 85 2.33 -1.35 2.57
CA LEU A 85 3.60 -1.79 1.94
C LEU A 85 3.38 -2.50 0.60
N ARG A 86 2.17 -2.99 0.33
CA ARG A 86 1.77 -3.61 -0.96
C ARG A 86 1.89 -2.69 -2.18
N ILE A 87 1.72 -1.38 -1.99
CA ILE A 87 1.78 -0.41 -3.10
C ILE A 87 3.21 0.10 -3.35
N LEU A 88 4.15 -0.21 -2.46
CA LEU A 88 5.53 0.24 -2.57
C LEU A 88 6.28 -0.57 -3.63
N VAL A 89 7.06 0.14 -4.44
CA VAL A 89 7.93 -0.46 -5.47
C VAL A 89 9.37 -0.42 -4.98
N GLY A 90 10.23 -1.32 -5.48
CA GLY A 90 11.66 -1.29 -5.15
C GLY A 90 12.32 0.07 -5.41
N ARG A 91 11.82 0.84 -6.38
CA ARG A 91 12.29 2.20 -6.64
C ARG A 91 12.02 3.14 -5.46
N ASP A 92 10.95 2.95 -4.70
CA ASP A 92 10.63 3.79 -3.55
C ASP A 92 11.59 3.57 -2.37
N MET A 93 12.38 2.50 -2.35
CA MET A 93 13.24 2.20 -1.20
C MET A 93 14.55 3.00 -1.23
N PRO A 94 14.96 3.61 -0.08
CA PRO A 94 16.20 4.37 0.04
C PRO A 94 17.48 3.58 -0.28
N SER A 95 17.50 2.29 0.04
CA SER A 95 18.70 1.46 -0.11
C SER A 95 18.42 0.13 -0.79
N ARG A 96 19.46 -0.42 -1.45
CA ARG A 96 19.40 -1.75 -2.09
C ARG A 96 19.13 -2.87 -1.08
N ILE A 97 19.50 -2.69 0.20
CA ILE A 97 19.20 -3.63 1.28
C ILE A 97 17.69 -3.65 1.55
N LEU A 98 17.07 -2.48 1.64
CA LEU A 98 15.62 -2.35 1.83
C LEU A 98 14.84 -2.87 0.62
N GLN A 99 15.35 -2.69 -0.60
CA GLN A 99 14.77 -3.29 -1.80
C GLN A 99 14.74 -4.83 -1.74
N LYS A 100 15.85 -5.44 -1.32
CA LYS A 100 15.93 -6.90 -1.12
C LYS A 100 14.97 -7.35 -0.01
N SER A 101 14.91 -6.58 1.08
CA SER A 101 14.01 -6.82 2.21
C SER A 101 12.53 -6.77 1.78
N LEU A 102 12.11 -5.73 1.04
CA LEU A 102 10.76 -5.60 0.48
C LEU A 102 10.43 -6.76 -0.48
N SER A 103 11.40 -7.20 -1.28
CA SER A 103 11.23 -8.34 -2.19
C SER A 103 11.03 -9.67 -1.43
N GLN A 104 11.69 -9.83 -0.27
CA GLN A 104 11.46 -10.98 0.61
C GLN A 104 10.10 -10.89 1.28
N LEU A 105 9.73 -9.71 1.79
CA LEU A 105 8.44 -9.44 2.40
C LEU A 105 7.30 -9.76 1.42
N ARG A 106 7.38 -9.26 0.19
CA ARG A 106 6.39 -9.48 -0.86
C ARG A 106 6.22 -10.95 -1.22
N PHE A 107 7.29 -11.75 -1.17
CA PHE A 107 7.18 -13.20 -1.36
C PHE A 107 6.35 -13.86 -0.24
N LEU A 108 6.56 -13.44 1.00
CA LEU A 108 5.80 -13.94 2.15
C LEU A 108 4.33 -13.52 2.07
N MET A 109 4.09 -12.23 1.82
CA MET A 109 2.74 -11.67 1.80
C MET A 109 1.91 -12.19 0.63
N ARG A 110 2.51 -12.45 -0.53
CA ARG A 110 1.82 -13.10 -1.67
C ARG A 110 1.25 -14.48 -1.33
N LYS A 111 1.89 -15.24 -0.44
CA LYS A 111 1.32 -16.52 0.01
C LYS A 111 0.02 -16.32 0.78
N ILE A 112 0.01 -15.32 1.67
CA ILE A 112 -1.17 -14.95 2.46
C ILE A 112 -2.25 -14.36 1.53
N GLU A 113 -1.88 -13.50 0.57
CA GLU A 113 -2.80 -12.95 -0.42
C GLU A 113 -3.46 -14.06 -1.26
N ASN A 114 -2.70 -15.05 -1.73
CA ASN A 114 -3.24 -16.16 -2.52
C ASN A 114 -4.18 -17.06 -1.69
N ASP A 115 -3.85 -17.31 -0.42
CA ASP A 115 -4.72 -18.07 0.47
C ASP A 115 -6.00 -17.28 0.82
N ALA A 116 -5.87 -15.98 1.08
CA ALA A 116 -6.99 -15.08 1.32
C ALA A 116 -7.87 -14.90 0.09
N ALA A 117 -7.28 -14.88 -1.11
CA ALA A 117 -8.00 -14.84 -2.39
C ALA A 117 -8.80 -16.13 -2.60
N SER A 118 -8.20 -17.29 -2.32
CA SER A 118 -8.90 -18.58 -2.37
C SER A 118 -10.10 -18.63 -1.41
N LYS A 119 -10.02 -17.89 -0.29
CA LYS A 119 -11.08 -17.78 0.73
C LYS A 119 -12.01 -16.58 0.53
N ASN A 120 -11.83 -15.78 -0.54
CA ASN A 120 -12.57 -14.53 -0.82
C ASN A 120 -12.56 -13.49 0.32
N LEU A 121 -11.50 -13.43 1.12
CA LEU A 121 -11.39 -12.55 2.30
C LEU A 121 -10.73 -11.18 2.00
N LEU A 122 -10.32 -10.93 0.75
CA LEU A 122 -9.65 -9.70 0.35
C LEU A 122 -10.68 -8.59 0.03
N GLN A 123 -11.10 -7.82 1.04
CA GLN A 123 -11.78 -6.54 0.80
C GLN A 123 -10.77 -5.39 0.73
N LEU A 124 -10.96 -4.50 -0.26
CA LEU A 124 -10.11 -3.35 -0.52
C LEU A 124 -10.47 -2.19 0.43
N GLY A 125 -10.02 -2.29 1.67
CA GLY A 125 -10.26 -1.26 2.68
C GLY A 125 -10.33 -1.92 4.05
N GLN A 126 -9.19 -2.17 4.67
CA GLN A 126 -9.16 -2.98 5.87
C GLN A 126 -8.64 -2.18 7.05
N SER A 127 -9.51 -2.05 8.05
CA SER A 127 -9.12 -1.76 9.42
C SER A 127 -8.07 -2.76 9.91
N ILE A 128 -7.35 -2.39 10.96
CA ILE A 128 -6.33 -3.23 11.59
C ILE A 128 -6.93 -4.58 12.03
N ASP A 129 -8.18 -4.57 12.48
CA ASP A 129 -8.89 -5.77 12.94
C ASP A 129 -9.24 -6.70 11.78
N ALA A 130 -9.75 -6.16 10.67
CA ALA A 130 -10.02 -6.95 9.47
C ALA A 130 -8.73 -7.60 8.93
N ALA A 131 -7.64 -6.83 8.87
CA ALA A 131 -6.33 -7.36 8.44
C ALA A 131 -5.82 -8.46 9.40
N THR A 132 -6.06 -8.31 10.72
CA THR A 132 -5.75 -9.35 11.70
C THR A 132 -6.56 -10.62 11.46
N GLN A 133 -7.85 -10.51 11.18
CA GLN A 133 -8.72 -11.68 10.95
C GLN A 133 -8.31 -12.45 9.69
N VAL A 134 -8.00 -11.75 8.60
CA VAL A 134 -7.45 -12.38 7.38
C VAL A 134 -6.15 -13.13 7.70
N PHE A 135 -5.27 -12.52 8.50
CA PHE A 135 -4.05 -13.19 8.92
C PHE A 135 -4.32 -14.46 9.74
N LEU A 136 -5.25 -14.43 10.71
CA LEU A 136 -5.59 -15.61 11.51
C LEU A 136 -6.17 -16.73 10.65
N ALA A 137 -7.03 -16.40 9.69
CA ALA A 137 -7.62 -17.36 8.76
C ALA A 137 -6.58 -17.96 7.77
N CYS A 138 -5.50 -17.24 7.50
CA CYS A 138 -4.45 -17.62 6.54
C CYS A 138 -3.11 -18.00 7.19
N ALA A 139 -3.05 -18.03 8.52
CA ALA A 139 -1.81 -18.27 9.28
C ALA A 139 -1.18 -19.61 8.92
N ASP A 140 -2.02 -20.61 8.61
CA ASP A 140 -1.61 -21.96 8.22
C ASP A 140 -0.69 -21.97 6.98
N SER A 141 -0.92 -21.06 6.01
CA SER A 141 -0.14 -20.96 4.78
C SER A 141 1.31 -20.49 4.99
N VAL A 142 1.58 -19.87 6.14
CA VAL A 142 2.87 -19.30 6.55
C VAL A 142 3.48 -20.07 7.72
N THR A 143 2.88 -21.20 8.10
CA THR A 143 3.43 -22.05 9.16
C THR A 143 4.83 -22.56 8.77
N VAL A 144 5.75 -22.36 9.72
CA VAL A 144 7.14 -22.82 9.64
C VAL A 144 7.29 -23.97 10.60
N ASP A 145 7.97 -25.03 10.15
CA ASP A 145 8.14 -26.26 10.92
C ASP A 145 8.74 -25.99 12.32
N ASP A 146 8.22 -26.70 13.32
CA ASP A 146 8.42 -26.46 14.77
C ASP A 146 9.82 -26.78 15.27
N ILE A 147 10.56 -27.49 14.42
CA ILE A 147 11.81 -28.13 14.74
C ILE A 147 12.83 -27.60 13.74
N THR A 148 13.90 -27.01 14.27
CA THR A 148 15.08 -26.69 13.45
C THR A 148 15.73 -27.97 12.94
N GLU A 149 16.56 -27.86 11.92
CA GLU A 149 17.41 -28.95 11.42
C GLU A 149 18.33 -29.56 12.51
N HIS A 150 18.45 -28.89 13.67
CA HIS A 150 19.19 -29.34 14.85
C HIS A 150 18.28 -29.69 16.05
N SER A 151 17.02 -30.08 15.81
CA SER A 151 16.06 -30.52 16.83
C SER A 151 15.73 -29.50 17.94
N ARG A 152 16.10 -28.23 17.77
CA ARG A 152 15.73 -27.14 18.70
C ARG A 152 14.30 -26.65 18.41
N LYS A 153 13.49 -26.53 19.48
CA LYS A 153 12.11 -26.04 19.46
C LYS A 153 12.06 -24.54 19.12
N ARG A 154 11.31 -24.15 18.09
CA ARG A 154 11.18 -22.74 17.69
C ARG A 154 10.09 -22.02 18.50
N ARG A 155 10.41 -20.84 19.06
CA ARG A 155 9.42 -19.93 19.65
C ARG A 155 8.70 -19.16 18.55
N ARG A 156 7.75 -19.82 17.87
CA ARG A 156 7.04 -19.32 16.66
C ARG A 156 6.51 -17.89 16.80
N GLY A 157 5.99 -17.52 17.98
CA GLY A 157 5.46 -16.18 18.25
C GLY A 157 6.50 -15.05 18.28
N GLN A 158 7.80 -15.35 18.37
CA GLN A 158 8.89 -14.38 18.43
C GLN A 158 9.70 -14.29 17.12
N LEU A 159 9.37 -15.09 16.10
CA LEU A 159 10.11 -15.09 14.85
C LEU A 159 9.76 -13.85 14.01
N SER A 160 10.80 -13.15 13.56
CA SER A 160 10.60 -12.04 12.63
C SER A 160 10.20 -12.55 11.25
N TRP A 161 9.43 -11.72 10.53
CA TRP A 161 8.97 -12.05 9.19
C TRP A 161 10.13 -12.36 8.22
N ALA A 162 11.29 -11.71 8.40
CA ALA A 162 12.48 -11.94 7.58
C ALA A 162 13.04 -13.36 7.78
N THR A 163 13.01 -13.85 9.02
CA THR A 163 13.43 -15.21 9.37
C THR A 163 12.47 -16.25 8.80
N VAL A 164 11.15 -16.02 8.94
CA VAL A 164 10.10 -16.86 8.37
C VAL A 164 10.23 -16.95 6.84
N GLY A 165 10.41 -15.81 6.17
CA GLY A 165 10.57 -15.76 4.72
C GLY A 165 11.79 -16.55 4.22
N LYS A 166 12.93 -16.46 4.92
CA LYS A 166 14.14 -17.24 4.59
C LYS A 166 13.90 -18.75 4.71
N LEU A 167 13.22 -19.18 5.78
CA LEU A 167 12.92 -20.58 6.03
C LEU A 167 11.97 -21.16 4.97
N LEU A 168 10.92 -20.42 4.60
CA LEU A 168 10.01 -20.82 3.53
C LEU A 168 10.69 -20.92 2.16
N ARG A 169 11.64 -20.03 1.86
CA ARG A 169 12.45 -20.14 0.63
C ARG A 169 13.38 -21.35 0.65
N LYS A 170 13.97 -21.70 1.80
CA LYS A 170 14.78 -22.91 1.96
C LYS A 170 13.92 -24.17 1.74
N LYS A 171 12.71 -24.20 2.30
CA LYS A 171 11.74 -25.29 2.11
C LYS A 171 11.33 -25.43 0.64
N ALA A 172 10.96 -24.33 -0.02
CA ALA A 172 10.58 -24.35 -1.43
C ALA A 172 11.70 -24.84 -2.36
N LYS A 173 12.97 -24.50 -2.08
CA LYS A 173 14.12 -25.04 -2.83
C LYS A 173 14.34 -26.54 -2.62
N ARG A 174 13.98 -27.07 -1.45
CA ARG A 174 14.11 -28.50 -1.13
C ARG A 174 13.02 -29.37 -1.76
N THR A 175 11.85 -28.81 -2.05
CA THR A 175 10.73 -29.54 -2.66
C THR A 175 10.85 -29.66 -4.19
N VAL A 176 11.75 -28.88 -4.81
CA VAL A 176 11.96 -28.86 -6.27
C VAL A 176 13.16 -29.73 -6.70
N ASN A 177 13.97 -30.19 -5.75
CA ASN A 177 15.01 -31.21 -5.96
C ASN A 177 14.49 -32.56 -5.49
#